data_AF-Q07DS3-F1
#
_entry.id   AF-Q07DS3-F1
#
_cell.length_a   1.000
_cell.length_b   1.000
_cell.length_c   1.000
_cell.angle_alpha   90.00
_cell.angle_beta   90.00
_cell.angle_gamma   90.00
#
_symmetry.space_group_name_H-M   'P 1'
#
loop_
_entity.id
_entity.type
_entity.pdbx_description
1 polymer ?
#
loop_
_entity_poly.entity_id
_entity_poly.type
_entity_poly.pdbx_seq_one_letter_code
_entity_poly.pdbx_strand_id
1 'polypeptide(L)'
;MVTPVTWMDNPIEVYVNDSEWVPGPTDDRCPAKPEEEGMMINISIGYRYPPICLGRAPGCLMPAVQNWLVEVPTVSPISRFTYHMVSGMSLRPRVNYLQDFSYQRSLKFRPKGKPCPKEIPKESKNTEVLVWEECVANSAVILQNNEFGTIIDWAPRGQFYHNCSGQTQSCPSAQVSPAVDSDLTESLDKHKHKKLQSFYPWEWGEKGISTPRPKIISPVSGPEHPELWRLTVASHHIRIWSGNQTLETRDRKPFYTVDLNSSLTVPLQSCVKPPYMLVVGNIVIKPDSQTITCENWRLLTCIDSTFNWQHRILLVRAREGVWIPVSMDRPWEASLSVHILTEVLKGVLNRSKRFIFTLIAVIMGLIAVTATAAVAGVALHSSVQSVNFVNDWQKNSTRLWNSQSSIDQKLANQIN
;
A
#
# COMPACT_ATOMS: atom_id res chain seq x y z
N MET A 1 4.56 -11.10 -12.58
CA MET A 1 5.07 -12.09 -11.60
C MET A 1 5.27 -11.40 -10.26
N VAL A 2 4.82 -12.05 -9.20
CA VAL A 2 4.77 -11.54 -7.82
C VAL A 2 5.85 -12.26 -7.00
N THR A 3 6.46 -11.57 -6.03
CA THR A 3 7.46 -12.16 -5.11
C THR A 3 7.02 -11.98 -3.66
N PRO A 4 7.23 -12.97 -2.76
CA PRO A 4 6.93 -12.81 -1.35
C PRO A 4 7.80 -11.74 -0.73
N VAL A 5 7.21 -10.90 0.13
CA VAL A 5 7.97 -10.05 1.04
C VAL A 5 8.46 -10.94 2.18
N THR A 6 9.73 -10.80 2.51
CA THR A 6 10.40 -11.63 3.50
C THR A 6 10.82 -10.80 4.71
N TRP A 7 11.15 -11.47 5.80
CA TRP A 7 11.71 -10.84 6.99
C TRP A 7 13.10 -10.22 6.78
N MET A 8 13.68 -10.32 5.59
CA MET A 8 14.94 -9.66 5.22
C MET A 8 14.73 -8.38 4.39
N ASP A 9 13.51 -8.15 3.91
CA ASP A 9 13.17 -6.93 3.19
C ASP A 9 13.06 -5.75 4.17
N ASN A 10 13.25 -4.54 3.64
CA ASN A 10 13.00 -3.32 4.40
C ASN A 10 11.54 -3.26 4.88
N PRO A 11 11.27 -2.54 5.99
CA PRO A 11 9.93 -2.37 6.51
C PRO A 11 9.01 -1.79 5.45
N ILE A 12 7.82 -2.36 5.33
CA ILE A 12 6.80 -1.84 4.42
C ILE A 12 5.98 -0.77 5.13
N GLU A 13 5.55 0.23 4.38
CA GLU A 13 4.62 1.23 4.90
C GLU A 13 3.20 0.68 4.83
N VAL A 14 2.50 0.71 5.96
CA VAL A 14 1.11 0.30 6.08
C VAL A 14 0.32 1.48 6.59
N TYR A 15 -0.66 1.90 5.82
CA TYR A 15 -1.48 3.07 6.09
C TYR A 15 -2.77 2.66 6.78
N VAL A 16 -3.34 3.59 7.54
CA VAL A 16 -4.69 3.47 8.13
C VAL A 16 -5.54 4.67 7.73
N ASN A 17 -6.85 4.49 7.69
CA ASN A 17 -7.81 5.55 7.35
C ASN A 17 -8.11 6.52 8.51
N ASP A 18 -7.74 6.18 9.75
CA ASP A 18 -7.98 7.02 10.93
C ASP A 18 -6.73 7.05 11.83
N SER A 19 -6.20 8.25 12.07
CA SER A 19 -5.04 8.50 12.95
C SER A 19 -5.39 8.69 14.41
N GLU A 20 -6.68 8.87 14.75
CA GLU A 20 -7.07 9.21 16.11
C GLU A 20 -6.66 8.08 17.06
N TRP A 21 -6.99 6.84 16.73
CA TRP A 21 -6.76 5.69 17.62
C TRP A 21 -5.44 4.94 17.36
N VAL A 22 -4.85 5.13 16.18
CA VAL A 22 -3.69 4.39 15.70
C VAL A 22 -2.66 5.39 15.14
N PRO A 23 -1.38 5.32 15.50
CA PRO A 23 -0.38 6.26 15.01
C PRO A 23 -0.20 6.14 13.49
N GLY A 24 -0.02 7.28 12.81
CA GLY A 24 0.13 7.36 11.35
C GLY A 24 1.41 6.72 10.82
N PRO A 25 1.63 6.62 9.49
CA PRO A 25 0.95 7.40 8.44
C PRO A 25 -0.52 7.02 8.15
N THR A 26 -1.31 8.06 7.93
CA THR A 26 -2.67 7.98 7.36
C THR A 26 -2.67 8.22 5.87
N ASP A 27 -3.58 7.55 5.17
CA ASP A 27 -3.84 7.82 3.76
C ASP A 27 -5.29 7.47 3.44
N ASP A 28 -6.06 8.46 3.03
CA ASP A 28 -7.47 8.30 2.68
C ASP A 28 -7.66 7.80 1.24
N ARG A 29 -6.55 7.59 0.51
CA ARG A 29 -6.62 7.10 -0.87
C ARG A 29 -7.02 5.63 -0.89
N CYS A 30 -8.11 5.38 -1.59
CA CYS A 30 -8.58 4.05 -1.95
C CYS A 30 -7.52 3.25 -2.74
N PRO A 31 -7.69 1.91 -2.82
CA PRO A 31 -6.94 1.06 -3.73
C PRO A 31 -6.76 1.71 -5.10
N ALA A 32 -5.55 1.67 -5.64
CA ALA A 32 -5.24 2.28 -6.94
C ALA A 32 -6.06 1.68 -8.10
N LYS A 33 -6.59 0.46 -7.93
CA LYS A 33 -7.43 -0.27 -8.90
C LYS A 33 -8.45 -1.16 -8.19
N PRO A 34 -9.59 -0.61 -7.77
CA PRO A 34 -10.64 -1.37 -7.08
C PRO A 34 -11.18 -2.56 -7.91
N GLU A 35 -11.21 -2.43 -9.24
CA GLU A 35 -11.71 -3.45 -10.16
C GLU A 35 -10.82 -4.70 -10.28
N GLU A 36 -9.54 -4.59 -9.96
CA GLU A 36 -8.60 -5.73 -9.93
C GLU A 36 -8.53 -6.37 -8.53
N GLU A 37 -9.09 -5.71 -7.50
CA GLU A 37 -9.16 -6.28 -6.16
C GLU A 37 -10.14 -7.45 -6.11
N GLY A 38 -9.75 -8.51 -5.41
CA GLY A 38 -10.60 -9.69 -5.26
C GLY A 38 -10.56 -10.67 -6.42
N MET A 39 -9.81 -10.40 -7.50
CA MET A 39 -9.64 -11.35 -8.61
C MET A 39 -8.98 -12.63 -8.11
N MET A 40 -9.57 -13.77 -8.45
CA MET A 40 -9.03 -15.08 -8.12
C MET A 40 -7.87 -15.44 -9.04
N ILE A 41 -6.73 -15.79 -8.45
CA ILE A 41 -5.54 -16.27 -9.17
C ILE A 41 -5.08 -17.56 -8.51
N ASN A 42 -4.28 -18.36 -9.20
CA ASN A 42 -3.53 -19.49 -8.63
C ASN A 42 -2.04 -19.20 -8.82
N ILE A 43 -1.27 -19.21 -7.73
CA ILE A 43 0.17 -18.93 -7.79
C ILE A 43 0.94 -19.93 -6.93
N SER A 44 2.07 -20.37 -7.47
CA SER A 44 3.16 -20.99 -6.74
C SER A 44 4.36 -20.06 -6.77
N ILE A 45 4.91 -19.69 -5.62
CA ILE A 45 6.08 -18.81 -5.52
C ILE A 45 7.18 -19.48 -4.70
N GLY A 46 8.42 -19.44 -5.20
CA GLY A 46 9.60 -19.78 -4.40
C GLY A 46 10.00 -18.64 -3.47
N TYR A 47 10.57 -18.96 -2.31
CA TYR A 47 11.14 -17.97 -1.38
C TYR A 47 12.52 -18.39 -0.90
N ARG A 48 13.42 -17.43 -0.68
CA ARG A 48 14.75 -17.70 -0.12
C ARG A 48 14.80 -17.52 1.39
N TYR A 49 14.08 -16.53 1.90
CA TYR A 49 13.97 -16.21 3.31
C TYR A 49 12.52 -16.32 3.76
N PRO A 50 12.27 -16.62 5.06
CA PRO A 50 10.91 -16.79 5.57
C PRO A 50 10.01 -15.62 5.14
N PRO A 51 8.84 -15.89 4.53
CA PRO A 51 7.93 -14.85 4.10
C PRO A 51 7.19 -14.23 5.29
N ILE A 52 6.76 -12.98 5.13
CA ILE A 52 5.88 -12.31 6.10
C ILE A 52 4.44 -12.71 5.80
N CYS A 53 3.80 -13.38 6.77
CA CYS A 53 2.39 -13.72 6.68
C CYS A 53 1.68 -13.60 8.03
N LEU A 54 0.37 -13.35 7.96
CA LEU A 54 -0.54 -13.18 9.09
C LEU A 54 -1.68 -14.19 8.98
N GLY A 55 -2.12 -14.72 10.12
CA GLY A 55 -3.30 -15.58 10.22
C GLY A 55 -3.05 -16.93 10.89
N ARG A 56 -4.08 -17.78 10.89
CA ARG A 56 -4.10 -19.07 11.61
C ARG A 56 -3.42 -20.18 10.80
N ALA A 57 -2.12 -20.04 10.53
CA ALA A 57 -1.32 -21.01 9.78
C ALA A 57 0.08 -21.22 10.36
N PRO A 58 0.66 -22.43 10.21
CA PRO A 58 2.07 -22.65 10.52
C PRO A 58 2.96 -21.67 9.73
N GLY A 59 3.90 -21.04 10.43
CA GLY A 59 4.83 -20.06 9.83
C GLY A 59 4.31 -18.62 9.77
N CYS A 60 3.04 -18.38 10.08
CA CYS A 60 2.45 -17.04 10.10
C CYS A 60 2.24 -16.51 11.51
N LEU A 61 2.33 -15.18 11.65
CA LEU A 61 2.00 -14.51 12.90
C LEU A 61 0.50 -14.56 13.11
N MET A 62 0.08 -15.15 14.21
CA MET A 62 -1.32 -15.24 14.59
C MET A 62 -1.76 -13.91 15.20
N PRO A 63 -2.91 -13.34 14.80
CA PRO A 63 -3.42 -12.15 15.46
C PRO A 63 -4.17 -12.49 16.75
N ALA A 64 -4.17 -11.56 17.69
CA ALA A 64 -4.95 -11.65 18.92
C ALA A 64 -5.26 -10.26 19.46
N VAL A 65 -6.31 -10.17 20.28
CA VAL A 65 -6.68 -8.93 20.97
C VAL A 65 -5.56 -8.54 21.93
N GLN A 66 -5.15 -7.28 21.85
CA GLN A 66 -4.27 -6.59 22.79
C GLN A 66 -5.01 -5.39 23.36
N ASN A 67 -4.66 -5.03 24.60
CA ASN A 67 -5.27 -3.93 25.32
C ASN A 67 -4.21 -2.90 25.70
N TRP A 68 -4.55 -1.62 25.60
CA TRP A 68 -3.73 -0.49 26.03
C TRP A 68 -4.54 0.35 27.01
N LEU A 69 -3.94 0.72 28.15
CA LEU A 69 -4.64 1.31 29.29
C LEU A 69 -3.98 2.64 29.71
N VAL A 70 -4.81 3.64 30.00
CA VAL A 70 -4.43 4.89 30.66
C VAL A 70 -5.31 5.18 31.87
N GLU A 71 -4.76 5.97 32.79
CA GLU A 71 -5.48 6.49 33.95
C GLU A 71 -5.90 7.94 33.69
N VAL A 72 -7.16 8.25 33.99
CA VAL A 72 -7.73 9.59 33.88
C VAL A 72 -8.15 10.07 35.28
N PRO A 73 -7.97 11.37 35.62
CA PRO A 73 -8.36 11.91 36.92
C PRO A 73 -9.84 11.69 37.21
N THR A 74 -10.14 10.93 38.26
CA THR A 74 -11.53 10.65 38.64
C THR A 74 -12.27 11.89 39.12
N VAL A 75 -13.57 11.94 38.84
CA VAL A 75 -14.53 12.92 39.40
C VAL A 75 -15.31 12.32 40.58
N SER A 76 -15.27 11.00 40.78
CA SER A 76 -16.09 10.30 41.78
C SER A 76 -15.37 10.17 43.12
N PRO A 77 -16.05 10.45 44.26
CA PRO A 77 -15.47 10.33 45.60
C PRO A 77 -15.26 8.87 46.05
N ILE A 78 -15.82 7.89 45.35
CA ILE A 78 -15.79 6.46 45.74
C ILE A 78 -14.81 5.66 44.87
N SER A 79 -14.58 6.09 43.63
CA SER A 79 -13.61 5.43 42.75
C SER A 79 -12.19 5.86 43.08
N ARG A 80 -11.23 4.94 43.03
CA ARG A 80 -9.81 5.28 43.16
C ARG A 80 -9.23 5.88 41.87
N PHE A 81 -9.55 5.24 40.75
CA PHE A 81 -9.06 5.62 39.43
C PHE A 81 -10.16 5.40 38.39
N THR A 82 -10.14 6.24 37.35
CA THR A 82 -10.91 6.02 36.12
C THR A 82 -9.93 5.53 35.05
N TYR A 83 -10.29 4.43 34.41
CA TYR A 83 -9.51 3.80 33.35
C TYR A 83 -10.15 4.07 32.00
N HIS A 84 -9.32 4.43 31.03
CA HIS A 84 -9.65 4.36 29.60
C HIS A 84 -8.77 3.29 28.97
N MET A 85 -9.40 2.33 28.29
CA MET A 85 -8.72 1.21 27.67
C MET A 85 -9.14 1.07 26.21
N VAL A 86 -8.16 0.94 25.34
CA VAL A 86 -8.36 0.62 23.92
C VAL A 86 -8.04 -0.85 23.74
N SER A 87 -8.99 -1.59 23.17
CA SER A 87 -8.84 -2.99 22.81
C SER A 87 -8.86 -3.10 21.29
N GLY A 88 -7.79 -3.63 20.72
CA GLY A 88 -7.66 -3.81 19.28
C GLY A 88 -6.95 -5.09 18.95
N MET A 89 -7.03 -5.52 17.70
CA MET A 89 -6.27 -6.67 17.23
C MET A 89 -4.79 -6.30 17.08
N SER A 90 -3.92 -7.23 17.46
CA SER A 90 -2.47 -7.12 17.45
C SER A 90 -1.83 -8.49 17.15
N LEU A 91 -0.53 -8.61 17.36
CA LEU A 91 0.24 -9.84 17.15
C LEU A 91 0.21 -10.71 18.42
N ARG A 92 -0.26 -11.96 18.26
CA ARG A 92 -0.43 -12.90 19.37
C ARG A 92 0.92 -13.39 19.91
N PRO A 93 1.15 -13.30 21.23
CA PRO A 93 2.25 -13.99 21.87
C PRO A 93 2.06 -15.51 21.84
N ARG A 94 3.11 -16.26 21.48
CA ARG A 94 3.20 -17.70 21.75
C ARG A 94 3.66 -17.88 23.19
N VAL A 95 2.72 -17.73 24.13
CA VAL A 95 2.96 -18.04 25.54
C VAL A 95 3.02 -19.56 25.68
N ASN A 96 4.22 -20.14 25.62
CA ASN A 96 4.45 -21.43 26.24
C ASN A 96 4.78 -21.14 27.71
N TYR A 97 3.95 -21.64 28.62
CA TYR A 97 4.07 -21.57 30.09
C TYR A 97 5.35 -22.23 30.68
N LEU A 98 6.39 -22.37 29.86
CA LEU A 98 7.72 -22.87 30.20
C LEU A 98 8.82 -21.85 29.86
N GLN A 99 8.48 -20.60 29.51
CA GLN A 99 9.48 -19.57 29.28
C GLN A 99 10.04 -19.09 30.61
N ASP A 100 11.05 -19.83 31.04
CA ASP A 100 12.04 -19.43 32.01
C ASP A 100 12.51 -18.00 31.70
N PHE A 101 12.40 -17.09 32.67
CA PHE A 101 12.94 -15.72 32.58
C PHE A 101 14.42 -15.73 32.16
N SER A 102 15.12 -16.84 32.37
CA SER A 102 16.47 -17.09 31.87
C SER A 102 16.58 -17.04 30.33
N TYR A 103 15.61 -17.62 29.59
CA TYR A 103 15.61 -17.63 28.12
C TYR A 103 15.35 -16.23 27.56
N GLN A 104 14.41 -15.49 28.14
CA GLN A 104 14.17 -14.09 27.77
C GLN A 104 15.38 -13.19 28.05
N ARG A 105 16.07 -13.39 29.20
CA ARG A 105 17.34 -12.70 29.48
C ARG A 105 18.49 -13.12 28.57
N SER A 106 18.47 -14.36 28.06
CA SER A 106 19.50 -14.88 27.16
C SER A 106 19.39 -14.34 25.73
N LEU A 107 18.24 -13.75 25.38
CA LEU A 107 18.08 -13.04 24.11
C LEU A 107 19.02 -11.84 24.10
N LYS A 108 20.15 -11.97 23.39
CA LYS A 108 21.18 -10.93 23.25
C LYS A 108 20.68 -9.66 22.57
N PHE A 109 19.50 -9.70 21.96
CA PHE A 109 18.95 -8.61 21.17
C PHE A 109 17.90 -7.83 21.96
N ARG A 110 18.31 -6.74 22.60
CA ARG A 110 17.42 -5.69 23.09
C ARG A 110 17.57 -4.45 22.19
N PRO A 111 16.49 -3.94 21.59
CA PRO A 111 16.58 -2.74 20.76
C PRO A 111 17.01 -1.53 21.60
N LYS A 112 17.76 -0.62 20.97
CA LYS A 112 18.14 0.64 21.59
C LYS A 112 16.90 1.54 21.59
N GLY A 113 16.47 1.99 22.77
CA GLY A 113 15.30 2.85 22.91
C GLY A 113 15.03 3.25 24.35
N LYS A 114 14.11 4.19 24.53
CA LYS A 114 13.62 4.61 25.86
C LYS A 114 12.91 3.42 26.51
N PRO A 115 13.16 3.10 27.80
CA PRO A 115 12.38 2.08 28.49
C PRO A 115 10.93 2.55 28.64
N CYS A 116 9.97 1.61 28.57
CA CYS A 116 8.57 1.94 28.81
C CYS A 116 8.34 2.48 30.23
N PRO A 117 7.32 3.34 30.43
CA PRO A 117 6.97 3.89 31.73
C PRO A 117 6.79 2.81 32.81
N LYS A 118 7.13 3.14 34.05
CA LYS A 118 6.96 2.25 35.22
C LYS A 118 5.59 2.39 35.88
N GLU A 119 4.86 3.44 35.54
CA GLU A 119 3.50 3.74 36.00
C GLU A 119 2.56 3.76 34.80
N ILE A 120 1.26 3.58 35.05
CA ILE A 120 0.25 3.74 34.00
C ILE A 120 0.28 5.21 33.56
N PRO A 121 0.34 5.51 32.25
CA PRO A 121 0.32 6.89 31.80
C PRO A 121 -0.94 7.61 32.28
N LYS A 122 -0.75 8.82 32.82
CA LYS A 122 -1.85 9.67 33.27
C LYS A 122 -2.19 10.65 32.17
N GLU A 123 -3.42 10.61 31.71
CA GLU A 123 -3.92 11.46 30.64
C GLU A 123 -4.79 12.59 31.20
N SER A 124 -4.82 13.74 30.51
CA SER A 124 -5.66 14.87 30.93
C SER A 124 -7.15 14.56 30.73
N LYS A 125 -8.04 15.27 31.44
CA LYS A 125 -9.49 14.98 31.53
C LYS A 125 -10.28 14.93 30.19
N ASN A 126 -9.67 15.20 29.04
CA ASN A 126 -10.37 15.43 27.79
C ASN A 126 -9.89 14.59 26.58
N THR A 127 -8.98 13.64 26.75
CA THR A 127 -8.57 12.77 25.63
C THR A 127 -9.12 11.37 25.84
N GLU A 128 -10.12 10.99 25.05
CA GLU A 128 -10.48 9.58 24.87
C GLU A 128 -9.39 8.83 24.09
N VAL A 129 -8.48 9.58 23.45
CA VAL A 129 -7.41 9.13 22.56
C VAL A 129 -6.14 8.80 23.32
N LEU A 130 -5.52 7.67 23.01
CA LEU A 130 -4.25 7.26 23.60
C LEU A 130 -3.05 7.95 22.93
N VAL A 131 -2.14 8.50 23.74
CA VAL A 131 -0.84 8.97 23.26
C VAL A 131 0.13 7.80 23.13
N TRP A 132 0.48 7.46 21.88
CA TRP A 132 1.48 6.43 21.56
C TRP A 132 2.90 6.96 21.77
N GLU A 133 3.71 6.25 22.55
CA GLU A 133 5.14 6.53 22.72
C GLU A 133 6.00 5.38 22.19
N GLU A 134 7.12 5.70 21.55
CA GLU A 134 8.11 4.69 21.23
C GLU A 134 8.85 4.27 22.50
N CYS A 135 8.64 3.04 22.95
CA CYS A 135 9.32 2.51 24.13
C CYS A 135 9.59 1.02 24.03
N VAL A 136 10.63 0.59 24.75
CA VAL A 136 11.10 -0.80 24.79
C VAL A 136 10.70 -1.40 26.14
N ALA A 137 9.90 -2.46 26.12
CA ALA A 137 9.49 -3.17 27.32
C ALA A 137 10.71 -3.80 28.05
N ASN A 138 10.49 -4.25 29.27
CA ASN A 138 11.54 -4.91 30.06
C ASN A 138 11.80 -6.35 29.61
N SER A 139 10.83 -6.97 28.95
CA SER A 139 10.91 -8.35 28.48
C SER A 139 10.53 -8.42 27.00
N ALA A 140 11.17 -9.33 26.27
CA ALA A 140 10.79 -9.65 24.90
C ALA A 140 9.71 -10.73 24.91
N VAL A 141 8.77 -10.60 23.99
CA VAL A 141 7.75 -11.60 23.74
C VAL A 141 8.10 -12.37 22.49
N ILE A 142 7.95 -13.70 22.54
CA ILE A 142 8.09 -14.56 21.37
C ILE A 142 6.74 -14.63 20.66
N LEU A 143 6.70 -14.15 19.42
CA LEU A 143 5.53 -14.25 18.54
C LEU A 143 5.51 -15.58 17.79
N GLN A 144 6.69 -16.06 17.42
CA GLN A 144 6.86 -17.33 16.71
C GLN A 144 8.22 -17.94 17.06
N ASN A 145 8.24 -19.26 17.27
CA ASN A 145 9.47 -20.03 17.40
C ASN A 145 9.23 -21.44 16.85
N ASN A 146 9.56 -21.64 15.58
CA ASN A 146 9.35 -22.89 14.85
C ASN A 146 10.39 -23.02 13.73
N GLU A 147 10.21 -24.02 12.86
CA GLU A 147 11.09 -24.29 11.70
C GLU A 147 11.23 -23.09 10.74
N PHE A 148 10.28 -22.16 10.73
CA PHE A 148 10.32 -20.94 9.91
C PHE A 148 11.16 -19.82 10.54
N GLY A 149 11.59 -19.97 11.79
CA GLY A 149 12.42 -19.03 12.52
C GLY A 149 11.84 -18.58 13.86
N THR A 150 12.62 -17.74 14.54
CA THR A 150 12.23 -17.11 15.81
C THR A 150 11.95 -15.62 15.58
N ILE A 151 10.71 -15.20 15.85
CA ILE A 151 10.24 -13.82 15.74
C ILE A 151 9.89 -13.33 17.13
N ILE A 152 10.44 -12.18 17.49
CA ILE A 152 10.23 -11.53 18.79
C ILE A 152 9.66 -10.12 18.61
N ASP A 153 9.11 -9.58 19.68
CA ASP A 153 8.66 -8.19 19.76
C ASP A 153 8.89 -7.68 21.19
N TRP A 154 9.22 -6.39 21.29
CA TRP A 154 9.56 -5.69 22.53
C TRP A 154 8.51 -4.65 22.94
N ALA A 155 7.37 -4.60 22.26
CA ALA A 155 6.26 -3.75 22.66
C ALA A 155 5.62 -4.24 23.98
N PRO A 156 5.18 -3.32 24.85
CA PRO A 156 4.43 -3.66 26.05
C PRO A 156 3.12 -4.36 25.67
N ARG A 157 2.79 -5.48 26.33
CA ARG A 157 1.55 -6.20 26.03
C ARG A 157 0.32 -5.70 26.76
N GLY A 158 0.50 -5.10 27.93
CA GLY A 158 -0.60 -4.58 28.72
C GLY A 158 -1.55 -5.68 29.21
N GLN A 159 -1.48 -6.03 30.50
CA GLN A 159 -2.33 -7.08 31.06
C GLN A 159 -2.68 -6.81 32.52
N PHE A 160 -3.89 -7.12 32.95
CA PHE A 160 -4.23 -7.15 34.37
C PHE A 160 -3.66 -8.39 35.05
N TYR A 161 -3.05 -8.19 36.22
CA TYR A 161 -2.63 -9.27 37.10
C TYR A 161 -2.93 -8.92 38.56
N HIS A 162 -2.97 -9.94 39.42
CA HIS A 162 -3.09 -9.74 40.86
C HIS A 162 -1.76 -9.32 41.45
N ASN A 163 -1.73 -8.18 42.15
CA ASN A 163 -0.59 -7.84 42.97
C ASN A 163 -0.64 -8.65 44.27
N CYS A 164 0.23 -9.64 44.37
CA CYS A 164 0.37 -10.54 45.52
C CYS A 164 1.59 -10.22 46.38
N SER A 165 2.20 -9.04 46.21
CA SER A 165 3.38 -8.63 46.98
C SER A 165 3.08 -8.65 48.48
N GLY A 166 3.89 -9.40 49.24
CA GLY A 166 3.75 -9.53 50.69
C GLY A 166 2.78 -10.61 51.17
N GLN A 167 2.26 -11.48 50.29
CA GLN A 167 1.39 -12.59 50.69
C GLN A 167 2.13 -13.93 50.80
N THR A 168 1.79 -14.72 51.82
CA THR A 168 2.40 -16.01 52.15
C THR A 168 1.67 -17.23 51.56
N GLN A 169 0.42 -17.06 51.11
CA GLN A 169 -0.35 -18.10 50.42
C GLN A 169 -0.11 -18.08 48.91
N SER A 170 -0.32 -19.22 48.25
CA SER A 170 -0.19 -19.31 46.79
C SER A 170 -1.13 -18.31 46.13
N CYS A 171 -0.56 -17.23 45.60
CA CYS A 171 -1.25 -16.32 44.71
C CYS A 171 -1.82 -17.15 43.56
N PRO A 172 -3.14 -17.19 43.34
CA PRO A 172 -3.66 -17.74 42.10
C PRO A 172 -2.97 -16.96 40.98
N SER A 173 -2.23 -17.65 40.11
CA SER A 173 -1.67 -17.05 38.89
C SER A 173 -2.83 -16.74 37.95
N ALA A 174 -3.71 -15.84 38.35
CA ALA A 174 -4.73 -15.32 37.49
C ALA A 174 -3.99 -14.32 36.60
N GLN A 175 -3.34 -14.87 35.57
CA GLN A 175 -3.23 -14.17 34.30
C GLN A 175 -4.66 -13.95 33.83
N VAL A 176 -5.34 -12.95 34.40
CA VAL A 176 -6.58 -12.45 33.83
C VAL A 176 -6.13 -11.52 32.75
N SER A 177 -5.69 -12.12 31.64
CA SER A 177 -5.75 -11.39 30.40
C SER A 177 -7.17 -10.82 30.30
N PRO A 178 -7.36 -9.49 30.17
CA PRO A 178 -8.58 -9.01 29.54
C PRO A 178 -8.74 -9.64 28.14
N ALA A 179 -7.65 -10.21 27.59
CA ALA A 179 -7.63 -11.22 26.53
C ALA A 179 -7.95 -12.65 27.03
N VAL A 180 -9.14 -12.89 27.55
CA VAL A 180 -9.88 -14.12 27.22
C VAL A 180 -11.09 -13.70 26.40
N ASP A 181 -10.79 -13.07 25.28
CA ASP A 181 -11.65 -13.08 24.09
C ASP A 181 -10.72 -13.37 22.92
N SER A 182 -10.11 -14.56 22.95
CA SER A 182 -9.43 -15.12 21.78
C SER A 182 -10.42 -15.54 20.68
N ASP A 183 -11.71 -15.35 20.93
CA ASP A 183 -12.76 -15.67 20.00
C ASP A 183 -12.96 -14.48 19.07
N LEU A 184 -12.31 -14.60 17.91
CA LEU A 184 -12.58 -13.88 16.65
C LEU A 184 -14.07 -13.94 16.21
N THR A 185 -14.92 -14.58 17.03
CA THR A 185 -16.36 -14.80 16.93
C THR A 185 -17.18 -13.91 17.83
N GLU A 186 -16.57 -13.05 18.65
CA GLU A 186 -17.32 -12.16 19.54
C GLU A 186 -18.22 -11.19 18.77
N SER A 187 -19.50 -11.15 19.17
CA SER A 187 -20.53 -10.28 18.61
C SER A 187 -20.13 -8.80 18.65
N LEU A 188 -20.46 -8.09 17.56
CA LEU A 188 -20.36 -6.64 17.38
C LEU A 188 -21.38 -5.85 18.22
N ASP A 189 -21.87 -6.42 19.33
CA ASP A 189 -22.82 -5.76 20.21
C ASP A 189 -22.29 -4.39 20.66
N LYS A 190 -23.17 -3.40 20.51
CA LYS A 190 -22.88 -1.97 20.78
C LYS A 190 -22.52 -1.70 22.23
N HIS A 191 -23.04 -2.50 23.18
CA HIS A 191 -22.76 -2.34 24.60
C HIS A 191 -22.18 -3.63 25.18
N LYS A 192 -20.94 -3.55 25.69
CA LYS A 192 -20.32 -4.62 26.46
C LYS A 192 -19.94 -4.14 27.85
N HIS A 193 -20.03 -5.04 28.81
CA HIS A 193 -19.65 -4.81 30.19
C HIS A 193 -18.66 -5.90 30.61
N LYS A 194 -17.52 -5.50 31.17
CA LYS A 194 -16.51 -6.38 31.74
C LYS A 194 -16.31 -6.02 33.20
N LYS A 195 -16.43 -7.02 34.07
CA LYS A 195 -16.30 -6.88 35.51
C LYS A 195 -15.20 -7.78 36.05
N LEU A 196 -14.15 -7.19 36.60
CA LEU A 196 -13.03 -7.89 37.21
C LEU A 196 -13.11 -7.73 38.72
N GLN A 197 -13.16 -8.85 39.45
CA GLN A 197 -13.30 -8.83 40.91
C GLN A 197 -12.24 -9.69 41.58
N SER A 198 -11.64 -9.17 42.64
CA SER A 198 -10.63 -9.91 43.40
C SER A 198 -10.46 -9.39 44.81
N PHE A 199 -10.05 -10.27 45.73
CA PHE A 199 -9.54 -9.88 47.05
C PHE A 199 -8.11 -9.34 47.01
N TYR A 200 -7.46 -9.41 45.83
CA TYR A 200 -6.13 -8.88 45.58
C TYR A 200 -6.22 -7.59 44.75
N PRO A 201 -5.33 -6.60 44.98
CA PRO A 201 -5.26 -5.42 44.13
C PRO A 201 -5.00 -5.80 42.67
N TRP A 202 -5.71 -5.15 41.76
CA TRP A 202 -5.44 -5.23 40.33
C TRP A 202 -4.26 -4.34 39.97
N GLU A 203 -3.30 -4.88 39.22
CA GLU A 203 -2.19 -4.11 38.65
C GLU A 203 -2.12 -4.33 37.14
N TRP A 204 -1.76 -3.26 36.42
CA TRP A 204 -1.47 -3.32 34.99
C TRP A 204 0.00 -3.64 34.73
N GLY A 205 0.26 -4.72 34.00
CA GLY A 205 1.57 -5.24 33.66
C GLY A 205 2.07 -4.71 32.34
N GLU A 206 3.40 -4.65 32.19
CA GLU A 206 4.07 -4.10 31.01
C GLU A 206 3.46 -2.76 30.58
N LYS A 207 3.57 -1.78 31.47
CA LYS A 207 3.00 -0.43 31.33
C LYS A 207 3.63 0.29 30.13
N GLY A 208 2.87 1.21 29.53
CA GLY A 208 3.26 1.96 28.34
C GLY A 208 2.38 1.66 27.13
N ILE A 209 2.36 2.60 26.17
CA ILE A 209 1.57 2.52 24.95
C ILE A 209 2.54 2.58 23.79
N SER A 210 2.96 1.42 23.28
CA SER A 210 3.88 1.35 22.14
C SER A 210 3.39 0.37 21.09
N THR A 211 3.74 0.65 19.85
CA THR A 211 3.37 -0.17 18.70
C THR A 211 4.19 -1.45 18.66
N PRO A 212 3.59 -2.61 18.30
CA PRO A 212 4.33 -3.84 18.02
C PRO A 212 5.37 -3.64 16.93
N ARG A 213 6.60 -4.11 17.16
CA ARG A 213 7.73 -4.04 16.22
C ARG A 213 8.34 -5.43 16.03
N PRO A 214 7.61 -6.37 15.41
CA PRO A 214 8.08 -7.72 15.21
C PRO A 214 9.37 -7.74 14.41
N LYS A 215 10.28 -8.63 14.81
CA LYS A 215 11.56 -8.86 14.14
C LYS A 215 11.96 -10.32 14.21
N ILE A 216 12.48 -10.84 13.10
CA ILE A 216 13.14 -12.14 13.07
C ILE A 216 14.56 -12.04 13.64
N ILE A 217 14.93 -12.98 14.50
CA ILE A 217 16.27 -13.07 15.11
C ILE A 217 17.00 -14.38 14.77
N SER A 218 16.29 -15.37 14.23
CA SER A 218 16.80 -16.67 13.84
C SER A 218 15.99 -17.19 12.65
N PRO A 219 16.59 -17.82 11.62
CA PRO A 219 18.00 -18.20 11.51
C PRO A 219 18.95 -17.04 11.19
N VAL A 220 18.42 -15.95 10.61
CA VAL A 220 19.16 -14.71 10.33
C VAL A 220 18.38 -13.56 10.96
N SER A 221 19.08 -12.57 11.51
CA SER A 221 18.45 -11.38 12.07
C SER A 221 18.05 -10.41 10.95
N GLY A 222 16.77 -10.07 10.87
CA GLY A 222 16.22 -9.08 9.94
C GLY A 222 16.01 -7.69 10.56
N PRO A 223 15.48 -6.72 9.80
CA PRO A 223 14.99 -5.44 10.35
C PRO A 223 13.71 -5.61 11.20
N GLU A 224 13.34 -4.55 11.92
CA GLU A 224 12.05 -4.46 12.63
C GLU A 224 10.95 -4.02 11.69
N HIS A 225 9.74 -4.57 11.80
CA HIS A 225 8.60 -4.18 10.97
C HIS A 225 7.50 -3.46 11.79
N PRO A 226 7.70 -2.17 12.15
CA PRO A 226 6.83 -1.42 13.07
C PRO A 226 5.42 -1.12 12.53
N GLU A 227 5.21 -1.30 11.23
CA GLU A 227 3.95 -0.99 10.54
C GLU A 227 3.07 -2.24 10.35
N LEU A 228 3.65 -3.45 10.50
CA LEU A 228 2.99 -4.71 10.14
C LEU A 228 1.72 -4.98 10.97
N TRP A 229 1.70 -4.56 12.23
CA TRP A 229 0.57 -4.75 13.13
C TRP A 229 -0.67 -3.94 12.70
N ARG A 230 -0.52 -2.91 11.86
CA ARG A 230 -1.66 -2.11 11.38
C ARG A 230 -2.59 -2.90 10.46
N LEU A 231 -2.02 -3.86 9.74
CA LEU A 231 -2.84 -4.84 9.03
C LEU A 231 -3.73 -5.60 10.02
N THR A 232 -3.17 -6.04 11.15
CA THR A 232 -3.94 -6.77 12.15
C THR A 232 -4.98 -5.91 12.83
N VAL A 233 -4.66 -4.66 13.21
CA VAL A 233 -5.58 -3.79 13.94
C VAL A 233 -6.82 -3.43 13.12
N ALA A 234 -6.68 -3.25 11.79
CA ALA A 234 -7.82 -2.91 10.93
C ALA A 234 -8.76 -4.06 10.62
N SER A 235 -8.26 -5.29 10.68
CA SER A 235 -9.07 -6.50 10.45
C SER A 235 -10.06 -6.84 11.57
N HIS A 236 -10.20 -5.98 12.58
CA HIS A 236 -11.32 -6.02 13.52
C HIS A 236 -11.64 -4.62 14.03
N HIS A 237 -12.84 -4.42 14.58
CA HIS A 237 -13.18 -3.12 15.18
C HIS A 237 -12.34 -2.88 16.44
N ILE A 238 -11.78 -1.69 16.56
CA ILE A 238 -11.23 -1.22 17.83
C ILE A 238 -12.39 -0.99 18.79
N ARG A 239 -12.23 -1.40 20.04
CA ARG A 239 -13.24 -1.24 21.08
C ARG A 239 -12.69 -0.37 22.20
N ILE A 240 -13.46 0.67 22.54
CA ILE A 240 -13.12 1.61 23.60
C ILE A 240 -13.86 1.22 24.87
N TRP A 241 -13.14 1.16 25.97
CA TRP A 241 -13.67 0.87 27.29
C TRP A 241 -13.38 2.03 28.23
N SER A 242 -14.36 2.39 29.03
CA SER A 242 -14.21 3.33 30.13
C SER A 242 -14.81 2.72 31.40
N GLY A 243 -14.18 2.99 32.52
CA GLY A 243 -14.60 2.34 33.75
C GLY A 243 -13.85 2.81 34.97
N ASN A 244 -14.33 2.39 36.13
CA ASN A 244 -13.77 2.81 37.41
C ASN A 244 -13.30 1.61 38.21
N GLN A 245 -12.23 1.83 38.98
CA GLN A 245 -11.85 0.91 40.04
C GLN A 245 -12.48 1.34 41.36
N THR A 246 -13.22 0.43 41.99
CA THR A 246 -13.78 0.61 43.32
C THR A 246 -13.09 -0.31 44.32
N LEU A 247 -13.06 0.14 45.57
CA LEU A 247 -12.59 -0.63 46.70
C LEU A 247 -13.73 -0.76 47.70
N GLU A 248 -14.16 -1.99 47.92
CA GLU A 248 -15.19 -2.34 48.89
C GLU A 248 -14.59 -3.17 50.02
N THR A 249 -15.33 -3.34 51.11
CA THR A 249 -14.98 -4.29 52.16
C THR A 249 -15.97 -5.44 52.13
N ARG A 250 -15.47 -6.65 51.85
CA ARG A 250 -16.26 -7.90 51.86
C ARG A 250 -15.60 -8.88 52.80
N ASP A 251 -16.38 -9.45 53.73
CA ASP A 251 -15.88 -10.40 54.73
C ASP A 251 -14.68 -9.87 55.55
N ARG A 252 -14.74 -8.57 55.93
CA ARG A 252 -13.67 -7.83 56.63
C ARG A 252 -12.34 -7.76 55.87
N LYS A 253 -12.33 -8.05 54.57
CA LYS A 253 -11.16 -7.95 53.69
C LYS A 253 -11.43 -6.93 52.57
N PRO A 254 -10.38 -6.28 52.04
CA PRO A 254 -10.52 -5.42 50.87
C PRO A 254 -10.95 -6.27 49.66
N PHE A 255 -11.89 -5.73 48.88
CA PHE A 255 -12.43 -6.35 47.68
C PHE A 255 -12.38 -5.33 46.55
N TYR A 256 -11.54 -5.62 45.55
CA TYR A 256 -11.25 -4.73 44.43
C TYR A 256 -12.12 -5.11 43.24
N THR A 257 -12.88 -4.15 42.73
CA THR A 257 -13.68 -4.31 41.52
C THR A 257 -13.21 -3.31 40.47
N VAL A 258 -13.02 -3.79 39.23
CA VAL A 258 -12.85 -2.95 38.04
C VAL A 258 -14.04 -3.21 37.15
N ASP A 259 -14.87 -2.19 36.99
CA ASP A 259 -16.05 -2.21 36.12
C ASP A 259 -15.74 -1.42 34.86
N LEU A 260 -15.62 -2.10 33.72
CA LEU A 260 -15.36 -1.53 32.40
C LEU A 260 -16.62 -1.63 31.54
N ASN A 261 -17.01 -0.52 30.94
CA ASN A 261 -18.10 -0.44 29.99
C ASN A 261 -17.55 -0.04 28.63
N SER A 262 -18.07 -0.65 27.58
CA SER A 262 -17.78 -0.28 26.20
C SER A 262 -19.09 0.01 25.47
N SER A 263 -19.20 1.22 24.93
CA SER A 263 -20.32 1.66 24.09
C SER A 263 -19.88 2.04 22.66
N LEU A 264 -18.56 2.15 22.42
CA LEU A 264 -17.99 2.64 21.18
C LEU A 264 -17.07 1.59 20.54
N THR A 265 -17.30 1.38 19.24
CA THR A 265 -16.44 0.59 18.36
C THR A 265 -16.08 1.41 17.13
N VAL A 266 -14.81 1.41 16.75
CA VAL A 266 -14.28 2.17 15.63
C VAL A 266 -13.83 1.19 14.53
N PRO A 267 -14.45 1.21 13.34
CA PRO A 267 -13.96 0.45 12.20
C PRO A 267 -12.70 1.13 11.65
N LEU A 268 -11.70 0.33 11.31
CA LEU A 268 -10.50 0.79 10.64
C LEU A 268 -10.33 0.06 9.33
N GLN A 269 -9.67 0.73 8.40
CA GLN A 269 -9.18 0.17 7.15
C GLN A 269 -7.67 0.36 7.11
N SER A 270 -6.94 -0.68 6.72
CA SER A 270 -5.50 -0.62 6.55
C SER A 270 -5.08 -1.05 5.15
N CYS A 271 -4.14 -0.31 4.56
CA CYS A 271 -3.75 -0.46 3.16
C CYS A 271 -2.23 -0.50 3.00
N VAL A 272 -1.77 -1.27 2.01
CA VAL A 272 -0.38 -1.25 1.53
C VAL A 272 -0.30 -0.47 0.22
N LYS A 273 0.81 0.23 0.00
CA LYS A 273 1.04 0.96 -1.25
C LYS A 273 1.74 0.11 -2.31
N PRO A 274 1.52 0.40 -3.61
CA PRO A 274 2.34 -0.14 -4.67
C PRO A 274 3.85 0.06 -4.38
N PRO A 275 4.71 -0.92 -4.70
CA PRO A 275 4.43 -2.16 -5.42
C PRO A 275 3.93 -3.31 -4.52
N TYR A 276 3.55 -3.08 -3.28
CA TYR A 276 3.09 -4.13 -2.35
C TYR A 276 1.61 -4.45 -2.51
N MET A 277 1.27 -5.71 -2.25
CA MET A 277 -0.09 -6.23 -2.27
C MET A 277 -0.26 -7.31 -1.18
N LEU A 278 -1.50 -7.57 -0.82
CA LEU A 278 -1.91 -8.61 0.13
C LEU A 278 -2.52 -9.78 -0.64
N VAL A 279 -1.94 -10.96 -0.45
CA VAL A 279 -2.46 -12.22 -0.93
C VAL A 279 -3.36 -12.80 0.14
N VAL A 280 -4.65 -12.97 -0.16
CA VAL A 280 -5.62 -13.49 0.79
C VAL A 280 -6.16 -14.83 0.34
N GLY A 281 -6.00 -15.88 1.14
CA GLY A 281 -6.53 -17.20 0.81
C GLY A 281 -5.95 -18.33 1.66
N ASN A 282 -6.03 -19.55 1.16
CA ASN A 282 -5.41 -20.71 1.79
C ASN A 282 -3.94 -20.82 1.35
N ILE A 283 -3.08 -20.08 2.04
CA ILE A 283 -1.63 -20.02 1.79
C ILE A 283 -0.90 -21.14 2.50
N VAL A 284 -0.34 -22.09 1.78
CA VAL A 284 0.50 -23.17 2.34
C VAL A 284 1.97 -22.83 2.09
N ILE A 285 2.74 -22.65 3.17
CA ILE A 285 4.18 -22.42 3.11
C ILE A 285 4.87 -23.76 3.38
N LYS A 286 5.63 -24.24 2.39
CA LYS A 286 6.40 -25.48 2.48
C LYS A 286 7.86 -25.13 2.76
N PRO A 287 8.39 -25.44 3.96
CA PRO A 287 9.79 -25.17 4.30
C PRO A 287 10.75 -26.04 3.47
N ASP A 288 10.43 -27.33 3.29
CA ASP A 288 11.32 -28.31 2.63
C ASP A 288 11.62 -27.94 1.17
N SER A 289 10.59 -27.55 0.43
CA SER A 289 10.71 -27.16 -0.98
C SER A 289 10.92 -25.66 -1.18
N GLN A 290 10.92 -24.87 -0.10
CA GLN A 290 10.98 -23.40 -0.15
C GLN A 290 9.95 -22.79 -1.10
N THR A 291 8.73 -23.35 -1.12
CA THR A 291 7.64 -22.90 -1.97
C THR A 291 6.41 -22.49 -1.17
N ILE A 292 5.68 -21.52 -1.70
CA ILE A 292 4.40 -21.06 -1.21
C ILE A 292 3.38 -21.40 -2.28
N THR A 293 2.36 -22.17 -1.92
CA THR A 293 1.26 -22.53 -2.81
C THR A 293 -0.02 -21.90 -2.28
N CYS A 294 -0.77 -21.26 -3.17
CA CYS A 294 -2.06 -20.69 -2.83
C CYS A 294 -3.10 -20.97 -3.92
N GLU A 295 -4.22 -21.55 -3.51
CA GLU A 295 -5.36 -21.89 -4.36
C GLU A 295 -6.51 -20.91 -4.13
N ASN A 296 -7.14 -20.44 -5.22
CA ASN A 296 -8.32 -19.57 -5.22
C ASN A 296 -8.16 -18.29 -4.36
N TRP A 297 -7.03 -17.60 -4.51
CA TRP A 297 -6.68 -16.47 -3.65
C TRP A 297 -7.02 -15.12 -4.30
N ARG A 298 -7.25 -14.13 -3.44
CA ARG A 298 -7.62 -12.77 -3.80
C ARG A 298 -6.45 -11.83 -3.59
N LEU A 299 -6.18 -10.99 -4.58
CA LEU A 299 -5.29 -9.84 -4.41
C LEU A 299 -6.08 -8.68 -3.82
N LEU A 300 -5.63 -8.17 -2.68
CA LEU A 300 -6.15 -6.96 -2.07
C LEU A 300 -5.01 -5.99 -1.80
N THR A 301 -5.29 -4.70 -1.80
CA THR A 301 -4.36 -3.68 -1.29
C THR A 301 -4.78 -3.20 0.09
N CYS A 302 -6.07 -3.31 0.42
CA CYS A 302 -6.62 -2.92 1.70
C CYS A 302 -7.35 -4.08 2.40
N ILE A 303 -7.40 -4.01 3.72
CA ILE A 303 -8.22 -4.87 4.59
C ILE A 303 -8.95 -4.01 5.60
N ASP A 304 -10.12 -4.48 6.02
CA ASP A 304 -10.96 -3.82 7.01
C ASP A 304 -11.58 -4.85 7.95
N SER A 305 -12.45 -4.37 8.83
CA SER A 305 -13.13 -5.20 9.83
C SER A 305 -14.03 -6.32 9.27
N THR A 306 -14.33 -6.33 7.97
CA THR A 306 -15.11 -7.39 7.30
C THR A 306 -14.24 -8.61 6.95
N PHE A 307 -12.92 -8.49 7.13
CA PHE A 307 -11.96 -9.53 6.80
C PHE A 307 -12.20 -10.82 7.61
N ASN A 308 -12.34 -11.95 6.91
CA ASN A 308 -12.47 -13.25 7.55
C ASN A 308 -11.10 -13.84 7.90
N TRP A 309 -10.82 -13.93 9.19
CA TRP A 309 -9.60 -14.47 9.79
C TRP A 309 -9.32 -15.95 9.59
N GLN A 310 -10.27 -16.72 9.05
CA GLN A 310 -9.98 -18.05 8.55
C GLN A 310 -9.04 -18.01 7.34
N HIS A 311 -9.03 -16.89 6.60
CA HIS A 311 -8.11 -16.68 5.49
C HIS A 311 -6.75 -16.18 6.00
N ARG A 312 -5.70 -16.59 5.29
CA ARG A 312 -4.32 -16.20 5.56
C ARG A 312 -4.02 -14.95 4.74
N ILE A 313 -3.14 -14.10 5.24
CA ILE A 313 -2.60 -12.95 4.51
C ILE A 313 -1.12 -13.21 4.29
N LEU A 314 -0.68 -13.19 3.04
CA LEU A 314 0.74 -13.18 2.68
C LEU A 314 1.05 -11.83 2.05
N LEU A 315 2.11 -11.20 2.54
CA LEU A 315 2.57 -9.95 1.96
C LEU A 315 3.43 -10.22 0.74
N VAL A 316 3.14 -9.56 -0.37
CA VAL A 316 3.86 -9.72 -1.62
C VAL A 316 4.22 -8.39 -2.26
N ARG A 317 5.25 -8.42 -3.11
CA ARG A 317 5.69 -7.32 -3.96
C ARG A 317 5.44 -7.69 -5.43
N ALA A 318 4.77 -6.81 -6.17
CA ALA A 318 4.72 -6.89 -7.63
C ALA A 318 6.09 -6.53 -8.20
N ARG A 319 6.63 -7.32 -9.15
CA ARG A 319 7.89 -6.96 -9.81
C ARG A 319 7.68 -5.75 -10.70
N GLU A 320 8.55 -4.76 -10.55
CA GLU A 320 8.68 -3.64 -11.49
C GLU A 320 9.31 -4.15 -12.79
N GLY A 321 8.51 -4.21 -13.86
CA GLY A 321 8.95 -4.65 -15.18
C GLY A 321 7.78 -4.77 -16.16
N VAL A 322 8.00 -4.36 -17.42
CA VAL A 322 7.03 -4.49 -18.52
C VAL A 322 6.88 -5.97 -18.86
N TRP A 323 5.65 -6.48 -18.79
CA TRP A 323 5.32 -7.84 -19.23
C TRP A 323 4.97 -7.82 -20.72
N ILE A 324 5.59 -8.72 -21.51
CA ILE A 324 5.07 -9.13 -22.82
C ILE A 324 4.41 -10.50 -22.60
N PRO A 325 3.07 -10.62 -22.62
CA PRO A 325 2.39 -11.89 -22.43
C PRO A 325 2.47 -12.78 -23.68
N VAL A 326 2.65 -14.09 -23.48
CA VAL A 326 2.72 -15.10 -24.57
C VAL A 326 1.34 -15.57 -25.02
N SER A 327 0.27 -15.24 -24.29
CA SER A 327 -1.13 -15.49 -24.70
C SER A 327 -2.06 -14.71 -23.78
N MET A 328 -2.99 -13.93 -24.35
CA MET A 328 -4.13 -13.36 -23.63
C MET A 328 -5.40 -13.48 -24.48
N ASP A 329 -6.47 -13.97 -23.88
CA ASP A 329 -7.83 -13.97 -24.44
C ASP A 329 -8.57 -12.63 -24.22
N ARG A 330 -7.87 -11.57 -23.78
CA ARG A 330 -8.44 -10.25 -23.47
C ARG A 330 -7.52 -9.13 -23.96
N PRO A 331 -8.06 -7.95 -24.36
CA PRO A 331 -7.24 -6.80 -24.70
C PRO A 331 -6.53 -6.23 -23.47
N TRP A 332 -5.25 -5.92 -23.64
CA TRP A 332 -4.29 -5.43 -22.66
C TRP A 332 -4.55 -3.96 -22.28
N GLU A 333 -4.84 -3.68 -21.01
CA GLU A 333 -4.68 -2.35 -20.42
C GLU A 333 -3.67 -2.42 -19.26
N ALA A 334 -2.41 -2.16 -19.57
CA ALA A 334 -1.38 -2.00 -18.54
C ALA A 334 -1.39 -0.59 -17.95
N SER A 335 -1.21 -0.52 -16.63
CA SER A 335 -0.66 0.56 -15.80
C SER A 335 -1.11 2.02 -16.07
N LEU A 336 -1.40 2.74 -14.99
CA LEU A 336 -1.73 4.18 -14.98
C LEU A 336 -0.74 5.04 -15.80
N SER A 337 0.55 4.74 -15.74
CA SER A 337 1.59 5.43 -16.53
C SER A 337 1.46 5.20 -18.03
N VAL A 338 1.08 4.00 -18.49
CA VAL A 338 0.90 3.70 -19.92
C VAL A 338 -0.46 4.24 -20.40
N HIS A 339 -1.51 4.26 -19.58
CA HIS A 339 -2.77 4.90 -19.96
C HIS A 339 -2.59 6.41 -20.17
N ILE A 340 -1.91 7.10 -19.25
CA ILE A 340 -1.59 8.53 -19.40
C ILE A 340 -0.65 8.74 -20.59
N LEU A 341 0.38 7.91 -20.75
CA LEU A 341 1.29 8.04 -21.89
C LEU A 341 0.56 7.78 -23.22
N THR A 342 -0.38 6.84 -23.28
CA THR A 342 -1.13 6.51 -24.51
C THR A 342 -2.22 7.52 -24.83
N GLU A 343 -2.90 8.10 -23.83
CA GLU A 343 -3.79 9.26 -24.01
C GLU A 343 -3.01 10.48 -24.53
N VAL A 344 -1.90 10.82 -23.89
CA VAL A 344 -1.03 11.93 -24.30
C VAL A 344 -0.45 11.67 -25.69
N LEU A 345 0.05 10.46 -25.95
CA LEU A 345 0.54 10.06 -27.28
C LEU A 345 -0.57 10.09 -28.32
N LYS A 346 -1.79 9.61 -28.03
CA LYS A 346 -2.94 9.73 -28.95
C LYS A 346 -3.26 11.19 -29.24
N GLY A 347 -3.29 12.04 -28.22
CA GLY A 347 -3.51 13.48 -28.36
C GLY A 347 -2.45 14.13 -29.25
N VAL A 348 -1.17 13.80 -29.04
CA VAL A 348 -0.04 14.32 -29.82
C VAL A 348 -0.01 13.76 -31.24
N LEU A 349 -0.28 12.46 -31.43
CA LEU A 349 -0.35 11.81 -32.75
C LEU A 349 -1.50 12.34 -33.61
N ASN A 350 -2.65 12.64 -32.99
CA ASN A 350 -3.77 13.21 -33.73
C ASN A 350 -3.50 14.68 -34.11
N ARG A 351 -2.78 15.41 -33.25
CA ARG A 351 -2.29 16.77 -33.54
C ARG A 351 -1.20 16.78 -34.62
N SER A 352 -0.31 15.78 -34.64
CA SER A 352 0.74 15.64 -35.64
C SER A 352 0.22 15.15 -36.99
N LYS A 353 -0.79 14.27 -37.03
CA LYS A 353 -1.48 13.89 -38.28
C LYS A 353 -2.08 15.10 -38.99
N ARG A 354 -2.74 16.00 -38.26
CA ARG A 354 -3.25 17.26 -38.84
C ARG A 354 -2.13 18.13 -39.41
N PHE A 355 -1.01 18.22 -38.70
CA PHE A 355 0.16 18.98 -39.17
C PHE A 355 0.80 18.38 -40.44
N ILE A 356 0.94 17.06 -40.50
CA ILE A 356 1.50 16.36 -41.68
C ILE A 356 0.60 16.55 -42.90
N PHE A 357 -0.73 16.43 -42.75
CA PHE A 357 -1.66 16.65 -43.86
C PHE A 357 -1.61 18.10 -44.38
N THR A 358 -1.52 19.08 -43.48
CA THR A 358 -1.36 20.49 -43.89
C THR A 358 -0.02 20.74 -44.58
N LEU A 359 1.07 20.12 -44.11
CA LEU A 359 2.40 20.27 -44.70
C LEU A 359 2.44 19.69 -46.12
N ILE A 360 1.86 18.51 -46.33
CA ILE A 360 1.76 17.89 -47.66
C ILE A 360 0.93 18.75 -48.60
N ALA A 361 -0.22 19.29 -48.15
CA ALA A 361 -1.05 20.17 -48.96
C ALA A 361 -0.32 21.46 -49.38
N VAL A 362 0.46 22.06 -48.48
CA VAL A 362 1.29 23.25 -48.78
C VAL A 362 2.38 22.92 -49.80
N ILE A 363 3.09 21.79 -49.64
CA ILE A 363 4.14 21.38 -50.57
C ILE A 363 3.55 21.09 -51.96
N MET A 364 2.43 20.37 -52.03
CA MET A 364 1.74 20.10 -53.30
C MET A 364 1.24 21.39 -53.96
N GLY A 365 0.74 22.36 -53.17
CA GLY A 365 0.36 23.68 -53.66
C GLY A 365 1.55 24.46 -54.23
N LEU A 366 2.70 24.46 -53.55
CA LEU A 366 3.91 25.11 -54.02
C LEU A 366 4.43 24.49 -55.33
N ILE A 367 4.45 23.15 -55.41
CA ILE A 367 4.86 22.44 -56.63
C ILE A 367 3.95 22.82 -57.79
N ALA A 368 2.62 22.83 -57.57
CA ALA A 368 1.66 23.22 -58.60
C ALA A 368 1.93 24.64 -59.11
N VAL A 369 2.11 25.63 -58.22
CA VAL A 369 2.39 27.03 -58.61
C VAL A 369 3.68 27.15 -59.42
N THR A 370 4.75 26.45 -59.02
CA THR A 370 6.01 26.50 -59.78
C THR A 370 5.88 25.90 -61.18
N ALA A 371 5.09 24.83 -61.34
CA ALA A 371 4.84 24.23 -62.64
C ALA A 371 4.03 25.16 -63.55
N THR A 372 2.98 25.82 -63.04
CA THR A 372 2.19 26.77 -63.83
C THR A 372 3.01 27.97 -64.26
N ALA A 373 3.88 28.49 -63.39
CA ALA A 373 4.78 29.60 -63.72
C ALA A 373 5.79 29.22 -64.81
N ALA A 374 6.38 28.02 -64.74
CA ALA A 374 7.31 27.52 -65.75
C ALA A 374 6.64 27.38 -67.13
N VAL A 375 5.43 26.82 -67.19
CA VAL A 375 4.67 26.67 -68.44
C VAL A 375 4.31 28.04 -69.03
N ALA A 376 3.87 29.00 -68.21
CA ALA A 376 3.59 30.36 -68.66
C ALA A 376 4.86 31.08 -69.18
N GLY A 377 6.01 30.89 -68.53
CA GLY A 377 7.29 31.44 -68.98
C GLY A 377 7.75 30.87 -70.32
N VAL A 378 7.62 29.56 -70.52
CA VAL A 378 7.95 28.91 -71.80
C VAL A 378 7.01 29.36 -72.93
N ALA A 379 5.71 29.49 -72.64
CA ALA A 379 4.74 30.01 -73.61
C ALA A 379 5.05 31.46 -74.02
N LEU A 380 5.44 32.31 -73.07
CA LEU A 380 5.86 33.69 -73.35
C LEU A 380 7.16 33.73 -74.17
N HIS A 381 8.12 32.84 -73.89
CA HIS A 381 9.37 32.79 -74.66
C HIS A 381 9.12 32.34 -76.11
N SER A 382 8.20 31.38 -76.32
CA SER A 382 7.81 30.93 -77.65
C SER A 382 7.14 32.04 -78.48
N SER A 383 6.37 32.93 -77.87
CA SER A 383 5.74 34.06 -78.59
C SER A 383 6.78 35.11 -78.99
N VAL A 384 7.80 35.36 -78.18
CA VAL A 384 8.90 36.28 -78.53
C VAL A 384 9.74 35.74 -79.70
N GLN A 385 9.98 34.43 -79.75
CA GLN A 385 10.73 33.81 -80.85
C GLN A 385 9.98 33.86 -82.19
N SER A 386 8.65 33.75 -82.19
CA SER A 386 7.87 33.83 -83.44
C SER A 386 7.92 35.24 -84.05
N VAL A 387 7.96 36.29 -83.23
CA VAL A 387 8.04 37.68 -83.71
C VAL A 387 9.36 37.93 -84.47
N ASN A 388 10.48 37.44 -83.94
CA ASN A 388 11.78 37.59 -84.63
C ASN A 388 11.81 36.83 -85.96
N PHE A 389 11.29 35.58 -85.97
CA PHE A 389 11.20 34.79 -87.19
C PHE A 389 10.31 35.45 -88.26
N VAL A 390 9.14 35.97 -87.88
CA VAL A 390 8.23 36.68 -88.78
C VAL A 390 8.90 37.94 -89.34
N ASN A 391 9.66 38.67 -88.53
CA ASN A 391 10.33 39.89 -88.96
C ASN A 391 11.48 39.61 -89.94
N ASP A 392 12.28 38.57 -89.69
CA ASP A 392 13.34 38.12 -90.59
C ASP A 392 12.79 37.56 -91.90
N TRP A 393 11.68 36.82 -91.84
CA TRP A 393 10.98 36.32 -93.02
C TRP A 393 10.44 37.48 -93.87
N GLN A 394 9.81 38.48 -93.23
CA GLN A 394 9.32 39.68 -93.91
C GLN A 394 10.47 40.37 -94.64
N LYS A 395 11.59 40.63 -93.95
CA LYS A 395 12.76 41.33 -94.50
C LYS A 395 13.40 40.58 -95.67
N ASN A 396 13.52 39.25 -95.57
CA ASN A 396 14.05 38.42 -96.65
C ASN A 396 13.12 38.37 -97.86
N SER A 397 11.81 38.29 -97.62
CA SER A 397 10.81 38.31 -98.69
C SER A 397 10.85 39.63 -99.46
N THR A 398 10.92 40.77 -98.78
CA THR A 398 11.02 42.08 -99.46
C THR A 398 12.28 42.20 -100.31
N ARG A 399 13.41 41.68 -99.84
CA ARG A 399 14.67 41.67 -100.63
C ARG A 399 14.55 40.81 -101.89
N LEU A 400 13.96 39.63 -101.78
CA LEU A 400 13.73 38.74 -102.93
C LEU A 400 12.81 39.40 -103.96
N TRP A 401 11.71 40.00 -103.52
CA TRP A 401 10.78 40.70 -104.41
C TRP A 401 11.45 41.87 -105.14
N ASN A 402 12.28 42.65 -104.45
CA ASN A 402 13.03 43.74 -105.09
C ASN A 402 14.07 43.24 -106.10
N SER A 403 14.72 42.11 -105.82
CA SER A 403 15.65 41.47 -106.77
C SER A 403 14.91 40.94 -107.99
N GLN A 404 13.75 40.30 -107.80
CA GLN A 404 12.94 39.78 -108.90
C GLN A 404 12.43 40.93 -109.78
N SER A 405 11.93 42.01 -109.17
CA SER A 405 11.49 43.21 -109.90
C SER A 405 12.63 43.82 -110.73
N SER A 406 13.86 43.87 -110.21
CA SER A 406 15.02 44.37 -110.96
C SER A 406 15.38 43.46 -112.15
N ILE A 407 15.24 42.14 -112.00
CA ILE A 407 15.46 41.17 -113.09
C ILE A 407 14.36 41.30 -114.15
N ASP A 408 13.10 41.38 -113.73
CA ASP A 408 11.96 41.53 -114.64
C ASP A 408 12.06 42.84 -115.43
N GLN A 409 12.51 43.93 -114.80
CA GLN A 409 12.74 45.20 -115.48
C GLN A 409 13.90 45.13 -116.50
N LYS A 410 14.97 44.39 -116.20
CA LYS A 410 16.06 44.13 -117.17
C LYS A 410 15.60 43.26 -118.33
N LEU A 411 14.75 42.26 -118.09
CA LEU A 411 14.19 41.40 -119.13
C LEU A 411 13.24 42.19 -120.03
N ALA A 412 12.39 43.05 -119.45
CA ALA A 412 11.48 43.92 -120.21
C ALA A 412 12.24 44.90 -121.13
N ASN A 413 13.39 45.41 -120.69
CA ASN A 413 14.24 46.29 -121.50
C ASN A 413 15.07 45.56 -122.56
N GLN A 414 15.07 44.22 -122.60
CA GLN A 414 15.69 43.42 -123.67
C GLN A 414 14.67 42.95 -124.74
N ILE A 415 13.37 43.17 -124.50
CA ILE A 415 12.27 42.75 -125.38
C ILE A 415 11.68 43.94 -126.16
N ASN A 416 12.13 45.17 -125.90
CA ASN A 416 11.92 46.37 -126.70
C ASN A 416 13.26 46.89 -127.23
#